data_AF-A0A383CVL4-F1
#
_entry.id   AF-A0A383CVL4-F1
#
_cell.length_a   1.000
_cell.length_b   1.000
_cell.length_c   1.000
_cell.angle_alpha   90.00
_cell.angle_beta   90.00
_cell.angle_gamma   90.00
#
_symmetry.space_group_name_H-M   'P 1'
#
loop_
_entity.id
_entity.type
_entity.pdbx_description
1 polymer ?
#
loop_
_entity_poly.entity_id
_entity_poly.type
_entity_poly.pdbx_seq_one_letter_code
_entity_poly.pdbx_strand_id
1 'polypeptide(L)'
;ALHDYSSTHDGLFPQATGDAKLSVAGAYAPVLYNNQFVKRPRLFLCPTVGNEDQWTGWEPPEPKRVAEAAGRELTNIQRQMGGTYGYNLGYWSNGRYFPPRNLWRAFYPIMADSPSPTVSGRRSTNHGGNGLNVLFEDGHVQYMTDSQISPRKDSIFYSDRGRVEPGRRRNDAVIGESSQTLSER
;
A
#
# COMPACT_ATOMS: atom_id res chain seq x y z
N ALA A 1 -5.26 9.87 10.21
CA ALA A 1 -3.96 9.87 9.51
C ALA A 1 -4.11 10.02 7.98
N LEU A 2 -4.64 9.03 7.26
CA LEU A 2 -4.79 9.12 5.79
C LEU A 2 -5.72 10.25 5.33
N HIS A 3 -6.88 10.39 5.98
CA HIS A 3 -7.80 11.51 5.70
C HIS A 3 -7.20 12.87 6.11
N ASP A 4 -6.53 12.93 7.26
CA ASP A 4 -5.84 14.17 7.69
C ASP A 4 -4.78 14.60 6.68
N TYR A 5 -3.96 13.65 6.19
CA TYR A 5 -3.00 13.89 5.12
C TYR A 5 -3.71 14.41 3.87
N SER A 6 -4.77 13.73 3.44
CA SER A 6 -5.53 14.11 2.25
C SER A 6 -6.12 15.51 2.33
N SER A 7 -6.60 15.92 3.52
CA SER A 7 -7.16 17.25 3.76
C SER A 7 -6.15 18.40 3.57
N THR A 8 -4.85 18.12 3.68
CA THR A 8 -3.77 19.11 3.54
C THR A 8 -2.96 18.96 2.24
N HIS A 9 -3.29 17.97 1.40
CA HIS A 9 -2.55 17.64 0.16
C HIS A 9 -3.48 17.56 -1.06
N ASP A 10 -4.37 18.54 -1.23
CA ASP A 10 -5.28 18.65 -2.38
C ASP A 10 -6.15 17.41 -2.61
N GLY A 11 -6.53 16.71 -1.54
CA GLY A 11 -7.30 15.47 -1.59
C GLY A 11 -6.47 14.23 -1.99
N LEU A 12 -5.17 14.33 -2.19
CA LEU A 12 -4.31 13.18 -2.50
C LEU A 12 -4.00 12.36 -1.25
N PHE A 13 -3.98 11.04 -1.38
CA PHE A 13 -3.43 10.20 -0.33
C PHE A 13 -1.90 10.10 -0.45
N PRO A 14 -1.19 9.67 0.63
CA PRO A 14 0.27 9.61 0.65
C PRO A 14 0.87 8.84 -0.51
N GLN A 15 1.71 9.53 -1.26
CA GLN A 15 2.54 8.92 -2.28
C GLN A 15 3.81 9.72 -2.39
N ALA A 16 4.96 9.04 -2.36
CA ALA A 16 6.22 9.72 -2.53
C ALA A 16 6.46 9.99 -4.01
N THR A 17 6.29 11.25 -4.41
CA THR A 17 6.60 11.75 -5.76
C THR A 17 7.97 12.42 -5.75
N GLY A 18 8.78 12.19 -6.78
CA GLY A 18 10.04 12.92 -7.01
C GLY A 18 11.32 12.11 -6.83
N ASP A 19 11.26 10.92 -6.20
CA ASP A 19 12.36 9.95 -6.19
C ASP A 19 11.84 8.59 -6.69
N ALA A 20 12.50 8.04 -7.71
CA ALA A 20 12.18 6.74 -8.26
C ALA A 20 12.32 5.61 -7.22
N LYS A 21 13.23 5.74 -6.25
CA LYS A 21 13.43 4.78 -5.14
C LYS A 21 12.28 4.81 -4.13
N LEU A 22 11.54 5.91 -4.05
CA LEU A 22 10.32 6.02 -3.24
C LEU A 22 9.04 5.80 -4.06
N SER A 23 9.15 5.56 -5.38
CA SER A 23 8.01 5.30 -6.27
C SER A 23 7.52 3.85 -6.16
N VAL A 24 7.26 3.39 -4.94
CA VAL A 24 6.73 2.06 -4.60
C VAL A 24 5.62 2.17 -3.55
N ALA A 25 4.76 1.15 -3.45
CA ALA A 25 3.56 1.19 -2.60
C ALA A 25 3.88 1.55 -1.14
N GLY A 26 4.91 0.95 -0.55
CA GLY A 26 5.29 1.08 0.85
C GLY A 26 5.74 2.47 1.29
N ALA A 27 5.95 3.40 0.35
CA ALA A 27 6.42 4.75 0.65
C ALA A 27 5.39 5.57 1.46
N TYR A 28 4.13 5.13 1.51
CA TYR A 28 3.09 5.73 2.34
C TYR A 28 3.51 5.82 3.82
N ALA A 29 4.20 4.81 4.35
CA ALA A 29 4.56 4.74 5.77
C ALA A 29 5.67 5.74 6.15
N PRO A 30 6.81 5.81 5.42
CA PRO A 30 7.76 6.92 5.57
C PRO A 30 7.12 8.30 5.45
N VAL A 31 6.22 8.50 4.47
CA VAL A 31 5.54 9.79 4.30
C VAL A 31 4.69 10.13 5.53
N LEU A 32 3.85 9.22 6.01
CA LEU A 32 2.97 9.47 7.15
C LEU A 32 3.74 9.61 8.47
N TYR A 33 4.77 8.80 8.70
CA TYR A 33 5.55 8.80 9.93
C TYR A 33 6.43 10.04 10.05
N ASN A 34 7.24 10.34 9.03
CA ASN A 34 8.19 11.44 9.09
C ASN A 34 7.51 12.81 9.03
N ASN A 35 6.28 12.90 8.51
CA ASN A 35 5.45 14.11 8.56
C ASN A 35 4.47 14.13 9.74
N GLN A 36 4.67 13.26 10.75
CA GLN A 36 3.93 13.26 12.03
C GLN A 36 2.41 13.00 11.94
N PHE A 37 1.90 12.51 10.80
CA PHE A 37 0.52 12.04 10.66
C PHE A 37 0.27 10.72 11.39
N VAL A 38 1.32 9.91 11.57
CA VAL A 38 1.33 8.71 12.41
C VAL A 38 2.51 8.82 13.36
N LYS A 39 2.26 8.74 14.68
CA LYS A 39 3.30 8.89 15.71
C LYS A 39 3.80 7.57 16.29
N ARG A 40 3.10 6.47 15.99
CA ARG A 40 3.38 5.14 16.56
C ARG A 40 3.66 4.15 15.43
N PRO A 41 4.91 3.73 15.22
CA PRO A 41 5.30 2.80 14.15
C PRO A 41 4.48 1.51 14.12
N ARG A 42 4.08 1.00 15.29
CA ARG A 42 3.24 -0.20 15.42
C ARG A 42 1.91 -0.15 14.66
N LEU A 43 1.43 1.05 14.27
CA LEU A 43 0.19 1.19 13.49
C LEU A 43 0.35 0.74 12.03
N PHE A 44 1.59 0.57 11.54
CA PHE A 44 1.86 -0.03 10.22
C PHE A 44 1.99 -1.56 10.29
N LEU A 45 1.77 -2.15 11.47
CA LEU A 45 1.93 -3.57 11.74
C LEU A 45 0.57 -4.19 12.09
N CYS A 46 0.23 -5.28 11.43
CA CYS A 46 -0.93 -6.10 11.73
C CYS A 46 -0.62 -6.91 13.00
N PRO A 47 -1.44 -6.82 14.07
CA PRO A 47 -1.17 -7.49 15.33
C PRO A 47 -1.11 -9.02 15.25
N THR A 48 -1.57 -9.62 14.15
CA THR A 48 -1.62 -11.08 13.97
C THR A 48 -0.42 -11.64 13.20
N VAL A 49 0.50 -10.79 12.76
CA VAL A 49 1.71 -11.24 12.06
C VAL A 49 2.67 -11.82 13.10
N GLY A 50 2.79 -13.16 13.13
CA GLY A 50 3.56 -13.91 14.12
C GLY A 50 5.09 -13.83 14.00
N ASN A 51 5.64 -12.85 13.30
CA ASN A 51 7.09 -12.63 13.21
C ASN A 51 7.51 -11.41 14.05
N GLU A 52 7.16 -11.42 15.34
CA GLU A 52 7.36 -10.30 16.27
C GLU A 52 8.82 -9.84 16.34
N ASP A 53 9.78 -10.78 16.24
CA ASP A 53 11.21 -10.47 16.28
C ASP A 53 11.67 -9.56 15.13
N GLN A 54 11.12 -9.77 13.92
CA GLN A 54 11.46 -8.93 12.76
C GLN A 54 11.00 -7.47 12.95
N TRP A 55 9.88 -7.27 13.64
CA TRP A 55 9.22 -5.98 13.76
C TRP A 55 9.48 -5.30 15.11
N THR A 56 10.22 -5.95 16.01
CA THR A 56 10.60 -5.40 17.31
C THR A 56 11.52 -4.20 17.10
N GLY A 57 11.10 -3.03 17.58
CA GLY A 57 11.82 -1.77 17.39
C GLY A 57 11.86 -1.26 15.95
N TRP A 58 11.07 -1.85 15.04
CA TRP A 58 11.00 -1.39 13.66
C TRP A 58 10.29 -0.03 13.55
N GLU A 59 10.83 0.83 12.68
CA GLU A 59 10.23 2.11 12.31
C GLU A 59 10.32 2.32 10.80
N PRO A 60 9.37 3.05 10.18
CA PRO A 60 9.51 3.47 8.79
C PRO A 60 10.80 4.28 8.61
N PRO A 61 11.61 3.98 7.57
CA PRO A 61 12.86 4.70 7.33
C PRO A 61 12.62 6.18 7.00
N GLU A 62 13.62 7.02 7.26
CA GLU A 62 13.63 8.37 6.73
C GLU A 62 13.73 8.36 5.20
N PRO A 63 13.04 9.27 4.48
CA PRO A 63 13.10 9.35 3.01
C PRO A 63 14.54 9.48 2.48
N LYS A 64 15.40 10.23 3.18
CA LYS A 64 16.82 10.42 2.82
C LYS A 64 17.58 9.10 2.79
N ARG A 65 17.35 8.22 3.77
CA ARG A 65 17.97 6.89 3.82
C ARG A 65 17.59 6.04 2.61
N VAL A 66 16.33 6.11 2.18
CA VAL A 66 15.88 5.39 0.97
C VAL A 66 16.53 5.96 -0.29
N ALA A 67 16.64 7.28 -0.39
CA ALA A 67 17.26 7.97 -1.51
C ALA A 67 18.76 7.63 -1.65
N GLU A 68 19.47 7.45 -0.54
CA GLU A 68 20.91 7.14 -0.52
C GLU A 68 21.21 5.64 -0.68
N ALA A 69 20.29 4.76 -0.30
CA ALA A 69 20.48 3.32 -0.38
C ALA A 69 20.61 2.79 -1.83
N ALA A 70 21.31 1.67 -1.99
CA ALA A 70 21.47 1.00 -3.28
C ALA A 70 21.50 -0.54 -3.15
N GLY A 71 21.36 -1.23 -4.29
CA GLY A 71 21.52 -2.69 -4.38
C GLY A 71 20.63 -3.46 -3.40
N ARG A 72 21.25 -4.36 -2.62
CA ARG A 72 20.55 -5.22 -1.65
C ARG A 72 19.94 -4.42 -0.51
N GLU A 73 20.60 -3.35 -0.06
CA GLU A 73 20.08 -2.51 1.02
C GLU A 73 18.77 -1.84 0.60
N LEU A 74 18.76 -1.16 -0.56
CA LEU A 74 17.55 -0.53 -1.09
C LEU A 74 16.42 -1.55 -1.25
N THR A 75 16.74 -2.73 -1.77
CA THR A 75 15.76 -3.82 -1.94
C THR A 75 15.15 -4.23 -0.60
N ASN A 76 15.96 -4.37 0.45
CA ASN A 76 15.48 -4.75 1.78
C ASN A 76 14.63 -3.63 2.41
N ILE A 77 15.08 -2.38 2.30
CA ILE A 77 14.34 -1.21 2.77
C ILE A 77 12.96 -1.14 2.10
N GLN A 78 12.91 -1.21 0.77
CA GLN A 78 11.65 -1.12 0.02
C GLN A 78 10.68 -2.27 0.35
N ARG A 79 11.18 -3.47 0.66
CA ARG A 79 10.33 -4.60 1.08
C ARG A 79 9.69 -4.41 2.44
N GLN A 80 10.30 -3.63 3.33
CA GLN A 80 9.89 -3.55 4.73
C GLN A 80 9.30 -2.19 5.12
N MET A 81 9.61 -1.11 4.40
CA MET A 81 9.27 0.26 4.83
C MET A 81 7.77 0.52 4.98
N GLY A 82 6.93 -0.21 4.26
CA GLY A 82 5.47 -0.18 4.38
C GLY A 82 4.90 -1.00 5.55
N GLY A 83 5.73 -1.64 6.37
CA GLY A 83 5.27 -2.55 7.41
C GLY A 83 4.60 -3.81 6.83
N THR A 84 3.47 -4.20 7.41
CA THR A 84 2.76 -5.45 7.05
C THR A 84 1.47 -5.23 6.24
N TYR A 85 1.21 -3.98 5.85
CA TYR A 85 0.09 -3.62 5.00
C TYR A 85 0.55 -3.29 3.58
N GLY A 86 -0.29 -3.66 2.62
CA GLY A 86 -0.17 -3.23 1.23
C GLY A 86 -0.90 -1.90 1.01
N TYR A 87 -0.54 -1.19 -0.05
CA TYR A 87 -1.05 0.15 -0.33
C TYR A 87 -1.48 0.32 -1.78
N ASN A 88 -2.46 1.20 -2.03
CA ASN A 88 -3.01 1.44 -3.36
C ASN A 88 -1.96 2.05 -4.31
N LEU A 89 -1.84 1.48 -5.50
CA LEU A 89 -0.85 1.85 -6.51
C LEU A 89 -1.27 3.04 -7.38
N GLY A 90 -2.48 3.58 -7.20
CA GLY A 90 -3.07 4.53 -8.14
C GLY A 90 -3.44 3.86 -9.46
N TYR A 91 -3.52 4.64 -10.54
CA TYR A 91 -3.83 4.12 -11.87
C TYR A 91 -3.15 4.93 -12.98
N TRP A 92 -2.92 4.27 -14.11
CA TRP A 92 -2.53 4.89 -15.37
C TRP A 92 -3.74 5.02 -16.29
N SER A 93 -3.91 6.18 -16.89
CA SER A 93 -4.93 6.41 -17.91
C SER A 93 -4.41 7.39 -18.96
N ASN A 94 -4.55 7.05 -20.23
CA ASN A 94 -4.11 7.87 -21.36
C ASN A 94 -2.66 8.38 -21.24
N GLY A 95 -1.73 7.49 -20.86
CA GLY A 95 -0.31 7.80 -20.73
C GLY A 95 0.06 8.68 -19.52
N ARG A 96 -0.88 8.90 -18.59
CA ARG A 96 -0.65 9.69 -17.38
C ARG A 96 -0.92 8.87 -16.12
N TYR A 97 -0.03 9.03 -15.14
CA TYR A 97 -0.21 8.48 -13.80
C TYR A 97 -1.15 9.35 -12.96
N PHE A 98 -2.01 8.68 -12.20
CA PHE A 98 -2.90 9.29 -11.24
C PHE A 98 -2.71 8.66 -9.86
N PRO A 99 -2.21 9.43 -8.87
CA PRO A 99 -2.09 8.96 -7.50
C PRO A 99 -3.48 8.70 -6.88
N PRO A 100 -3.58 7.86 -5.84
CA PRO A 100 -4.83 7.68 -5.10
C PRO A 100 -5.32 9.02 -4.54
N ARG A 101 -6.58 9.34 -4.77
CA ARG A 101 -7.21 10.60 -4.37
C ARG A 101 -8.49 10.30 -3.62
N ASN A 102 -8.66 10.93 -2.46
CA ASN A 102 -9.86 10.82 -1.65
C ASN A 102 -11.07 11.38 -2.39
N LEU A 103 -11.99 10.49 -2.74
CA LEU A 103 -13.30 10.78 -3.32
C LEU A 103 -14.44 10.20 -2.47
N TRP A 104 -14.15 9.79 -1.23
CA TRP A 104 -15.09 9.20 -0.28
C TRP A 104 -15.87 7.98 -0.82
N ARG A 105 -15.26 7.16 -1.68
CA ARG A 105 -15.88 5.95 -2.22
C ARG A 105 -15.81 4.78 -1.23
N ALA A 106 -16.97 4.31 -0.79
CA ALA A 106 -17.10 3.13 0.07
C ALA A 106 -16.70 1.78 -0.57
N PHE A 107 -16.27 1.77 -1.84
CA PHE A 107 -15.88 0.52 -2.53
C PHE A 107 -14.41 0.54 -2.97
N TYR A 108 -13.69 1.65 -2.79
CA TYR A 108 -12.34 1.81 -3.30
C TYR A 108 -11.31 1.51 -2.20
N PRO A 109 -10.57 0.39 -2.27
CA PRO A 109 -9.59 0.03 -1.25
C PRO A 109 -8.37 0.94 -1.33
N ILE A 110 -7.93 1.47 -0.19
CA ILE A 110 -6.72 2.29 -0.08
C ILE A 110 -5.56 1.51 0.54
N MET A 111 -5.86 0.61 1.47
CA MET A 111 -4.87 -0.20 2.17
C MET A 111 -5.50 -1.55 2.50
N ALA A 112 -4.69 -2.60 2.57
CA ALA A 112 -5.14 -3.90 3.06
C ALA A 112 -3.98 -4.63 3.74
N ASP A 113 -4.25 -5.75 4.39
CA ASP A 113 -3.17 -6.69 4.72
C ASP A 113 -2.35 -7.01 3.47
N SER A 114 -1.02 -6.96 3.60
CA SER A 114 -0.14 -6.99 2.43
C SER A 114 -0.36 -8.26 1.61
N PRO A 115 -0.47 -8.16 0.28
CA PRO A 115 -0.42 -9.33 -0.57
C PRO A 115 0.92 -10.04 -0.40
N SER A 116 0.91 -11.38 -0.53
CA SER A 116 2.14 -12.17 -0.52
C SER A 116 2.57 -12.49 -1.96
N PRO A 117 3.83 -12.21 -2.36
CA PRO A 117 4.29 -12.48 -3.72
C PRO A 117 4.47 -13.97 -4.01
N THR A 118 4.53 -14.82 -2.98
CA THR A 118 4.82 -16.25 -3.10
C THR A 118 3.60 -17.14 -2.93
N VAL A 119 2.44 -16.59 -2.58
CA VAL A 119 1.20 -17.36 -2.36
C VAL A 119 0.28 -17.22 -3.56
N SER A 120 -0.38 -18.32 -3.95
CA SER A 120 -1.36 -18.32 -5.04
C SER A 120 -2.45 -17.27 -4.83
N GLY A 121 -2.79 -16.54 -5.88
CA GLY A 121 -3.74 -15.42 -5.84
C GLY A 121 -3.23 -14.21 -5.07
N ARG A 122 -1.98 -14.20 -4.62
CA ARG A 122 -1.37 -13.20 -3.72
C ARG A 122 -2.12 -12.99 -2.41
N ARG A 123 -2.79 -14.04 -1.93
CA ARG A 123 -3.45 -14.03 -0.63
C ARG A 123 -2.48 -13.53 0.44
N SER A 124 -2.96 -12.63 1.30
CA SER A 124 -2.17 -12.19 2.43
C SER A 124 -1.85 -13.38 3.33
N THR A 125 -0.67 -13.39 3.91
CA THR A 125 -0.30 -14.35 4.97
C THR A 125 -0.62 -13.82 6.36
N ASN A 126 -1.07 -12.57 6.48
CA ASN A 126 -1.63 -12.03 7.72
C ASN A 126 -2.85 -12.88 8.13
N HIS A 127 -3.21 -12.90 9.41
CA HIS A 127 -4.32 -13.71 9.94
C HIS A 127 -4.21 -15.21 9.59
N GLY A 128 -2.99 -15.73 9.45
CA GLY A 128 -2.74 -17.13 9.06
C GLY A 128 -3.22 -17.48 7.65
N GLY A 129 -3.50 -16.48 6.80
CA GLY A 129 -4.01 -16.66 5.44
C GLY A 129 -5.51 -16.92 5.32
N ASN A 130 -6.27 -16.72 6.41
CA ASN A 130 -7.72 -16.96 6.45
C ASN A 130 -8.56 -15.78 5.94
N GLY A 131 -7.94 -14.63 5.74
CA GLY A 131 -8.60 -13.43 5.26
C GLY A 131 -7.69 -12.22 5.35
N LEU A 132 -8.28 -11.04 5.18
CA LEU A 132 -7.59 -9.76 5.18
C LEU A 132 -8.51 -8.65 5.68
N ASN A 133 -7.95 -7.69 6.39
CA ASN A 133 -8.56 -6.40 6.59
C ASN A 133 -8.30 -5.50 5.38
N VAL A 134 -9.34 -4.81 4.93
CA VAL A 134 -9.28 -3.83 3.85
C VAL A 134 -9.81 -2.51 4.38
N LEU A 135 -9.00 -1.47 4.29
CA LEU A 135 -9.37 -0.08 4.57
C LEU A 135 -9.79 0.60 3.26
N PHE A 136 -11.00 1.12 3.26
CA PHE A 136 -11.59 1.82 2.13
C PHE A 136 -11.38 3.33 2.22
N GLU A 137 -11.57 3.99 1.08
CA GLU A 137 -11.35 5.42 0.91
C GLU A 137 -12.22 6.30 1.81
N ASP A 138 -13.43 5.88 2.15
CA ASP A 138 -14.31 6.56 3.11
C ASP A 138 -13.92 6.32 4.59
N GLY A 139 -12.91 5.49 4.83
CA GLY A 139 -12.33 5.22 6.15
C GLY A 139 -12.89 4.00 6.87
N HIS A 140 -13.90 3.33 6.34
CA HIS A 140 -14.34 2.09 6.97
C HIS A 140 -13.34 0.96 6.69
N VAL A 141 -13.29 0.00 7.63
CA VAL A 141 -12.49 -1.21 7.50
C VAL A 141 -13.44 -2.40 7.42
N GLN A 142 -13.19 -3.30 6.47
CA GLN A 142 -13.93 -4.55 6.34
C GLN A 142 -12.95 -5.72 6.39
N TYR A 143 -13.29 -6.74 7.18
CA TYR A 143 -12.65 -8.04 7.08
C TYR A 143 -13.26 -8.82 5.92
N MET A 144 -12.42 -9.36 5.05
CA MET A 144 -12.79 -10.15 3.88
C MET A 144 -12.09 -11.51 3.95
N THR A 145 -12.74 -12.57 3.44
CA THR A 145 -12.16 -13.93 3.38
C THR A 145 -11.49 -14.22 2.04
N ASP A 146 -11.71 -13.36 1.04
CA ASP A 146 -11.01 -13.37 -0.25
C ASP A 146 -10.67 -11.94 -0.67
N SER A 147 -9.87 -11.81 -1.73
CA SER A 147 -9.45 -10.50 -2.24
C SER A 147 -10.45 -9.87 -3.20
N GLN A 148 -11.65 -10.45 -3.38
CA GLN A 148 -12.60 -10.04 -4.43
C GLN A 148 -13.59 -8.99 -3.92
N ILE A 149 -13.67 -7.85 -4.61
CA ILE A 149 -14.66 -6.82 -4.30
C ILE A 149 -15.88 -6.95 -5.22
N SER A 150 -17.07 -6.92 -4.61
CA SER A 150 -18.36 -6.91 -5.32
C SER A 150 -18.63 -5.56 -6.00
N PRO A 151 -19.39 -5.53 -7.13
CA PRO A 151 -20.13 -6.63 -7.72
C PRO A 151 -19.34 -7.46 -8.75
N ARG A 152 -18.18 -6.97 -9.20
CA ARG A 152 -17.43 -7.60 -10.31
C ARG A 152 -16.60 -8.81 -9.88
N LYS A 153 -16.39 -8.98 -8.57
CA LYS A 153 -15.47 -9.95 -7.99
C LYS A 153 -14.02 -9.75 -8.48
N ASP A 154 -13.68 -8.50 -8.76
CA ASP A 154 -12.33 -8.12 -9.14
C ASP A 154 -11.42 -8.25 -7.92
N SER A 155 -10.27 -8.90 -8.09
CA SER A 155 -9.30 -9.02 -7.01
C SER A 155 -8.60 -7.69 -6.78
N ILE A 156 -8.51 -7.22 -5.54
CA ILE A 156 -7.80 -5.99 -5.19
C ILE A 156 -6.29 -6.05 -5.42
N PHE A 157 -5.73 -7.21 -5.78
CA PHE A 157 -4.28 -7.39 -6.02
C PHE A 157 -3.90 -7.36 -7.50
N TYR A 158 -4.87 -7.31 -8.41
CA TYR A 158 -4.61 -7.30 -9.84
C TYR A 158 -5.37 -6.15 -10.50
N SER A 159 -4.70 -5.47 -11.42
CA SER A 159 -5.34 -4.57 -12.36
C SER A 159 -6.29 -5.32 -13.29
N ASP A 160 -7.07 -4.57 -14.07
CA ASP A 160 -7.90 -5.08 -15.18
C ASP A 160 -7.14 -5.96 -16.19
N ARG A 161 -5.80 -5.88 -16.24
CA ARG A 161 -4.95 -6.72 -17.11
C ARG A 161 -4.53 -8.03 -16.44
N GLY A 162 -4.99 -8.31 -15.22
CA GLY A 162 -4.54 -9.46 -14.43
C GLY A 162 -3.09 -9.34 -13.95
N ARG A 163 -2.54 -8.13 -13.84
CA ARG A 163 -1.15 -7.85 -13.46
C ARG A 163 -1.06 -7.04 -12.18
N VAL A 164 0.05 -7.19 -11.46
CA VAL A 164 0.34 -6.39 -10.26
C VAL A 164 1.07 -5.13 -10.66
N GLU A 165 0.29 -4.08 -10.86
CA GLU A 165 0.67 -2.78 -11.40
C GLU A 165 -0.44 -1.78 -11.05
N PRO A 166 -0.22 -0.46 -11.18
CA PRO A 166 -1.32 0.49 -11.05
C PRO A 166 -2.46 0.16 -12.00
N GLY A 167 -3.69 0.48 -11.59
CA GLY A 167 -4.88 0.20 -12.37
C GLY A 167 -4.92 0.89 -13.73
N ARG A 168 -5.89 0.52 -14.57
CA ARG A 168 -6.07 1.04 -15.94
C ARG A 168 -7.15 2.11 -16.07
N ARG A 169 -7.89 2.34 -15.00
CA ARG A 169 -8.96 3.34 -14.92
C ARG A 169 -9.15 3.78 -13.48
N ARG A 170 -9.88 4.88 -13.29
CA ARG A 170 -10.11 5.52 -11.98
C ARG A 170 -10.62 4.61 -10.86
N ASN A 171 -11.35 3.55 -11.21
CA ASN A 171 -11.94 2.60 -10.26
C ASN A 171 -11.29 1.21 -10.30
N ASP A 172 -10.17 1.05 -11.02
CA ASP A 172 -9.36 -0.18 -11.02
C ASP A 172 -8.33 -0.06 -9.89
N ALA A 173 -8.74 -0.45 -8.68
CA ALA A 173 -7.94 -0.29 -7.48
C ALA A 173 -7.01 -1.50 -7.30
N VAL A 174 -5.71 -1.24 -7.20
CA VAL A 174 -4.71 -2.30 -6.97
C VAL A 174 -3.92 -2.00 -5.71
N ILE A 175 -3.94 -2.93 -4.76
CA ILE A 175 -3.13 -2.94 -3.55
C ILE A 175 -1.84 -3.72 -3.86
N GLY A 176 -0.69 -3.05 -3.74
CA GLY A 176 0.62 -3.67 -3.87
C GLY A 176 1.30 -3.88 -2.52
N GLU A 177 2.20 -4.86 -2.46
CA GLU A 177 3.14 -5.02 -1.35
C GLU A 177 4.14 -3.86 -1.30
N SER A 178 4.83 -3.69 -0.18
CA SER A 178 5.69 -2.53 0.09
C SER A 178 6.66 -2.15 -1.06
N SER A 179 7.26 -3.14 -1.73
CA SER A 179 8.22 -2.91 -2.82
C SER A 179 7.59 -2.81 -4.22
N GLN A 180 6.26 -2.89 -4.35
CA GLN A 180 5.59 -2.87 -5.65
C GLN A 180 5.71 -1.49 -6.31
N THR A 181 6.20 -1.46 -7.55
CA THR A 181 6.48 -0.21 -8.28
C THR A 181 5.22 0.47 -8.81
N LEU A 182 5.24 1.79 -8.81
CA LEU A 182 4.16 2.67 -9.29
C LEU A 182 4.32 3.07 -10.77
N SER A 183 5.50 2.89 -11.36
CA SER A 183 5.77 3.21 -12.76
C SER A 183 5.42 2.07 -13.70
N GLU A 184 5.01 2.40 -14.93
CA GLU A 184 5.07 1.46 -16.04
C GLU A 184 6.54 1.12 -16.32
N ARG A 185 6.84 -0.17 -16.46
CA ARG A 185 8.08 -0.63 -17.11
C ARG A 185 7.84 -0.70 -18.61
#